data_AF-A0A8H5VQ73-F1
#
_entry.id   AF-A0A8H5VQ73-F1
#
_cell.length_a   1.000
_cell.length_b   1.000
_cell.length_c   1.000
_cell.angle_alpha   90.00
_cell.angle_beta   90.00
_cell.angle_gamma   90.00
#
_symmetry.space_group_name_H-M   'P 1'
#
loop_
_entity.id
_entity.type
_entity.pdbx_description
1 polymer ?
#
loop_
_entity_poly.entity_id
_entity_poly.type
_entity_poly.pdbx_seq_one_letter_code
_entity_poly.pdbx_strand_id
1 'polypeptide(L)'
;MLGEDLVIYYNDSIDSDNMAAALALFKATYWKPNARVIWILEPRQVCFGLSMTMDQITRCKELIKQHFPSVENPFKTLLNGDIKQQDIDDIKDLTKDDRKILEMAVKPKYGSIDDATLHAQLSALDLAICLSEWSNANTVEVLVDYETLKHIENPVNLHMHHHEELVNRTEAELKDYYDILRKVFHPGRRTDNLRGWYYKCIANLERRKRLSNISMGGLVLDNVLNRIQNAGSVHFFGGSSLRILQQFLDRGVASKIMCHLQVGSCDMSANLFSNQFNIALNQQAAKIVLSRSAEFAEFTVVPSHTAQSIKYSALSLKKYGGQCLEKRILGFNCHEDPIKIVTNQVSLEQNYPEKAYSMPDLTSFLCGLVPERLGPKLAYIEVDEQEGGTLLFKKSDKGIRMLDLEGVQEFGEEKIVEIFGSLIQGEAVL
;
A
#
# COMPACT_ATOMS: atom_id res chain seq x y z
N MET A 1 25.94 13.01 24.08
CA MET A 1 24.74 12.13 24.15
C MET A 1 24.71 11.36 22.84
N LEU A 2 24.20 10.13 22.84
CA LEU A 2 23.80 9.46 21.60
C LEU A 2 22.57 10.21 21.04
N GLY A 3 22.37 10.19 19.72
CA GLY A 3 21.18 10.75 19.10
C GLY A 3 19.94 9.89 19.38
N GLU A 4 18.75 10.44 19.13
CA GLU A 4 17.50 9.67 19.14
C GLU A 4 17.54 8.58 18.05
N ASP A 5 16.89 7.45 18.31
CA ASP A 5 16.80 6.33 17.36
C ASP A 5 15.67 6.62 16.37
N LEU A 6 15.99 6.71 15.08
CA LEU A 6 15.05 7.18 14.06
C LEU A 6 14.38 6.01 13.34
N VAL A 7 13.06 5.90 13.44
CA VAL A 7 12.28 4.90 12.73
C VAL A 7 11.50 5.58 11.59
N ILE A 8 11.69 5.12 10.37
CA ILE A 8 11.00 5.64 9.18
C ILE A 8 10.07 4.56 8.63
N TYR A 9 8.79 4.88 8.57
CA TYR A 9 7.79 4.14 7.81
C TYR A 9 7.66 4.80 6.42
N TYR A 10 7.80 4.05 5.34
CA TYR A 10 7.57 4.55 3.96
C TYR A 10 6.68 3.57 3.18
N ASN A 11 5.46 3.99 2.89
CA ASN A 11 4.40 3.14 2.34
C ASN A 11 3.36 3.99 1.60
N ASP A 12 2.53 3.42 0.73
CA ASP A 12 1.45 4.16 0.08
C ASP A 12 0.11 4.13 0.85
N SER A 13 -0.07 3.20 1.81
CA SER A 13 -1.16 3.18 2.81
C SER A 13 -2.59 3.16 2.23
N ILE A 14 -2.75 2.43 1.14
CA ILE A 14 -4.02 2.29 0.42
C ILE A 14 -4.83 1.09 0.92
N ASP A 15 -4.19 -0.01 1.28
CA ASP A 15 -4.88 -1.26 1.62
C ASP A 15 -4.96 -1.54 3.13
N SER A 16 -5.30 -2.79 3.46
CA SER A 16 -5.39 -3.32 4.81
C SER A 16 -4.06 -3.78 5.40
N ASP A 17 -3.11 -4.23 4.57
CA ASP A 17 -1.85 -4.77 5.05
C ASP A 17 -0.82 -3.68 5.34
N ASN A 18 -0.83 -2.57 4.58
CA ASN A 18 -0.07 -1.37 4.96
C ASN A 18 -0.51 -0.86 6.35
N MET A 19 -1.83 -0.87 6.62
CA MET A 19 -2.42 -0.43 7.89
C MET A 19 -2.11 -1.41 9.04
N ALA A 20 -2.06 -2.71 8.76
CA ALA A 20 -1.63 -3.71 9.73
C ALA A 20 -0.12 -3.64 10.01
N ALA A 21 0.70 -3.37 8.99
CA ALA A 21 2.14 -3.12 9.13
C ALA A 21 2.42 -1.86 9.96
N ALA A 22 1.66 -0.78 9.70
CA ALA A 22 1.71 0.44 10.51
C ALA A 22 1.33 0.17 11.98
N LEU A 23 0.31 -0.65 12.22
CA LEU A 23 -0.05 -1.09 13.57
C LEU A 23 1.09 -1.87 14.25
N ALA A 24 1.71 -2.83 13.56
CA ALA A 24 2.83 -3.61 14.11
C ALA A 24 4.03 -2.72 14.48
N LEU A 25 4.43 -1.82 13.58
CA LEU A 25 5.51 -0.86 13.83
C LEU A 25 5.14 0.12 14.96
N PHE A 26 3.90 0.59 15.00
CA PHE A 26 3.41 1.42 16.11
C PHE A 26 3.55 0.68 17.44
N LYS A 27 3.12 -0.58 17.53
CA LYS A 27 3.22 -1.39 18.76
C LYS A 27 4.67 -1.68 19.17
N ALA A 28 5.60 -1.81 18.22
CA ALA A 28 7.03 -1.94 18.50
C ALA A 28 7.69 -0.66 19.07
N THR A 29 7.19 0.51 18.67
CA THR A 29 7.86 1.81 18.90
C THR A 29 7.30 2.59 20.08
N TYR A 30 5.98 2.60 20.30
CA TYR A 30 5.33 3.60 21.16
C TYR A 30 5.74 3.53 22.67
N TRP A 31 6.35 2.43 23.13
CA TRP A 31 6.93 2.30 24.49
C TRP A 31 8.43 2.65 24.58
N LYS A 32 9.15 2.82 23.45
CA LYS A 32 10.59 3.17 23.42
C LYS A 32 10.73 4.70 23.47
N PRO A 33 11.09 5.34 24.62
CA PRO A 33 11.04 6.79 24.76
C PRO A 33 12.11 7.54 23.94
N ASN A 34 13.16 6.85 23.50
CA ASN A 34 14.23 7.41 22.66
C ASN A 34 13.97 7.21 21.15
N ALA A 35 12.89 6.50 20.77
CA ALA A 35 12.59 6.17 19.39
C ALA A 35 11.65 7.21 18.77
N ARG A 36 12.12 7.94 17.77
CA ARG A 36 11.33 8.91 17.01
C ARG A 36 10.81 8.26 15.72
N VAL A 37 9.50 8.07 15.60
CA VAL A 37 8.88 7.57 14.37
C VAL A 37 8.48 8.73 13.45
N ILE A 38 8.81 8.62 12.16
CA ILE A 38 8.26 9.44 11.08
C ILE A 38 7.41 8.54 10.18
N TRP A 39 6.15 8.91 9.98
CA TRP A 39 5.22 8.20 9.10
C TRP A 39 5.21 8.91 7.75
N ILE A 40 5.77 8.30 6.71
CA ILE A 40 5.84 8.89 5.36
C ILE A 40 4.94 8.12 4.42
N LEU A 41 4.09 8.85 3.68
CA LEU A 41 3.24 8.31 2.63
C LEU A 41 3.79 8.59 1.24
N GLU A 42 3.86 7.56 0.41
CA GLU A 42 4.12 7.64 -1.03
C GLU A 42 2.78 7.62 -1.79
N PRO A 43 2.22 8.77 -2.21
CA PRO A 43 0.91 8.78 -2.86
C PRO A 43 0.93 8.19 -4.28
N ARG A 44 -0.03 7.30 -4.58
CA ARG A 44 -0.24 6.76 -5.94
C ARG A 44 -0.92 7.76 -6.89
N GLN A 45 -0.71 7.56 -8.20
CA GLN A 45 -1.48 8.21 -9.27
C GLN A 45 -2.92 7.66 -9.34
N VAL A 46 -3.90 8.55 -9.51
CA VAL A 46 -5.36 8.27 -9.49
C VAL A 46 -6.09 8.98 -10.64
N CYS A 47 -7.37 8.69 -10.84
CA CYS A 47 -8.25 9.43 -11.76
C CYS A 47 -9.70 9.41 -11.26
N PHE A 48 -10.22 10.57 -10.85
CA PHE A 48 -11.51 10.66 -10.16
C PHE A 48 -12.71 10.26 -11.04
N GLY A 49 -13.54 9.35 -10.52
CA GLY A 49 -14.79 8.94 -11.15
C GLY A 49 -14.65 7.83 -12.20
N LEU A 50 -13.49 7.18 -12.27
CA LEU A 50 -13.31 5.87 -12.92
C LEU A 50 -13.54 4.76 -11.88
N SER A 51 -14.34 3.75 -12.25
CA SER A 51 -14.46 2.47 -11.56
C SER A 51 -15.36 1.53 -12.37
N MET A 52 -15.30 0.23 -12.08
CA MET A 52 -16.21 -0.80 -12.62
C MET A 52 -17.02 -1.44 -11.50
N THR A 53 -18.29 -1.74 -11.73
CA THR A 53 -19.06 -2.64 -10.84
C THR A 53 -18.59 -4.08 -11.00
N MET A 54 -18.88 -4.94 -10.02
CA MET A 54 -18.56 -6.38 -10.13
C MET A 54 -19.18 -7.06 -11.37
N ASP A 55 -20.34 -6.58 -11.83
CA ASP A 55 -20.97 -7.05 -13.07
C ASP A 55 -20.16 -6.63 -14.30
N GLN A 56 -19.69 -5.37 -14.34
CA GLN A 56 -18.82 -4.88 -15.42
C GLN A 56 -17.47 -5.60 -15.42
N ILE A 57 -16.86 -5.82 -14.26
CA ILE A 57 -15.60 -6.59 -14.13
C ILE A 57 -15.82 -8.02 -14.65
N THR A 58 -16.93 -8.65 -14.28
CA THR A 58 -17.27 -10.02 -14.71
C THR A 58 -17.49 -10.08 -16.22
N ARG A 59 -18.32 -9.19 -16.78
CA ARG A 59 -18.59 -9.12 -18.21
C ARG A 59 -17.33 -8.77 -19.02
N CYS A 60 -16.46 -7.89 -18.52
CA CYS A 60 -15.22 -7.55 -19.19
C CYS A 60 -14.25 -8.75 -19.25
N LYS A 61 -14.13 -9.56 -18.19
CA LYS A 61 -13.35 -10.81 -18.22
C LYS A 61 -13.89 -11.82 -19.23
N GLU A 62 -15.22 -11.91 -19.39
CA GLU A 62 -15.84 -12.74 -20.44
C GLU A 62 -15.46 -12.25 -21.84
N LEU A 63 -15.61 -10.95 -22.10
CA LEU A 63 -15.31 -10.33 -23.40
C LEU A 63 -13.82 -10.46 -23.75
N ILE A 64 -12.91 -10.26 -22.78
CA ILE A 64 -11.48 -10.51 -22.97
C ILE A 64 -11.23 -11.96 -23.37
N LYS A 65 -11.85 -12.93 -22.69
CA LYS A 65 -11.72 -14.36 -23.01
C LYS A 65 -12.33 -14.73 -24.38
N GLN A 66 -13.37 -14.03 -24.81
CA GLN A 66 -14.05 -14.27 -26.09
C GLN A 66 -13.27 -13.72 -27.28
N HIS A 67 -12.64 -12.55 -27.15
CA HIS A 67 -11.99 -11.84 -28.26
C HIS A 67 -10.46 -11.93 -28.28
N PHE A 68 -9.82 -12.22 -27.15
CA PHE A 68 -8.36 -12.38 -27.04
C PHE A 68 -8.00 -13.80 -26.56
N PRO A 69 -8.21 -14.85 -27.38
CA PRO A 69 -8.05 -16.25 -26.95
C PRO A 69 -6.60 -16.66 -26.60
N SER A 70 -5.61 -15.81 -26.88
CA SER A 70 -4.21 -15.96 -26.42
C SER A 70 -3.98 -15.46 -24.99
N VAL A 71 -4.97 -14.85 -24.33
CA VAL A 71 -4.87 -14.38 -22.94
C VAL A 71 -5.12 -15.55 -21.97
N GLU A 72 -4.07 -15.99 -21.29
CA GLU A 72 -4.17 -17.04 -20.27
C GLU A 72 -5.02 -16.60 -19.06
N ASN A 73 -4.92 -15.34 -18.64
CA ASN A 73 -5.56 -14.82 -17.43
C ASN A 73 -6.27 -13.48 -17.68
N PRO A 74 -7.57 -13.50 -18.05
CA PRO A 74 -8.37 -12.29 -18.28
C PRO A 74 -8.45 -11.33 -17.10
N PHE A 75 -8.24 -11.80 -15.86
CA PHE A 75 -8.20 -10.93 -14.68
C PHE A 75 -6.88 -10.14 -14.59
N LYS A 76 -5.72 -10.78 -14.80
CA LYS A 76 -4.42 -10.05 -14.86
C LYS A 76 -4.43 -9.05 -16.01
N THR A 77 -4.86 -9.45 -17.21
CA THR A 77 -4.99 -8.56 -18.38
C THR A 77 -5.87 -7.33 -18.12
N LEU A 78 -7.01 -7.50 -17.44
CA LEU A 78 -7.88 -6.39 -17.03
C LEU A 78 -7.27 -5.52 -15.93
N LEU A 79 -6.60 -6.13 -14.94
CA LEU A 79 -5.94 -5.45 -13.82
C LEU A 79 -4.74 -4.60 -14.25
N ASN A 80 -3.96 -5.09 -15.22
CA ASN A 80 -2.82 -4.39 -15.80
C ASN A 80 -3.25 -3.30 -16.80
N GLY A 81 -4.38 -3.53 -17.50
CA GLY A 81 -4.82 -2.72 -18.64
C GLY A 81 -4.02 -3.04 -19.91
N ASP A 82 -3.76 -4.33 -20.15
CA ASP A 82 -2.87 -4.79 -21.23
C ASP A 82 -3.48 -4.65 -22.63
N ILE A 83 -4.81 -4.58 -22.75
CA ILE A 83 -5.52 -4.37 -24.03
C ILE A 83 -5.30 -2.93 -24.53
N LYS A 84 -5.14 -2.75 -25.85
CA LYS A 84 -5.07 -1.43 -26.49
C LYS A 84 -6.39 -1.13 -27.21
N GLN A 85 -6.72 0.16 -27.35
CA GLN A 85 -7.95 0.58 -28.03
C GLN A 85 -8.05 0.02 -29.47
N GLN A 86 -6.93 0.00 -30.19
CA GLN A 86 -6.88 -0.54 -31.56
C GLN A 86 -7.28 -2.01 -31.62
N ASP A 87 -6.86 -2.83 -30.65
CA ASP A 87 -7.22 -4.25 -30.55
C ASP A 87 -8.73 -4.46 -30.36
N ILE A 88 -9.43 -3.46 -29.81
CA ILE A 88 -10.88 -3.44 -29.64
C ILE A 88 -11.56 -2.90 -30.90
N ASP A 89 -11.01 -1.89 -31.55
CA ASP A 89 -11.53 -1.27 -32.76
C ASP A 89 -11.58 -2.24 -33.96
N ASP A 90 -10.64 -3.18 -34.04
CA ASP A 90 -10.65 -4.25 -35.05
C ASP A 90 -11.77 -5.31 -34.83
N ILE A 91 -12.40 -5.37 -33.64
CA ILE A 91 -13.49 -6.31 -33.34
C ILE A 91 -14.83 -5.78 -33.89
N LYS A 92 -15.27 -6.37 -35.00
CA LYS A 92 -16.45 -5.94 -35.77
C LYS A 92 -17.80 -6.25 -35.13
N ASP A 93 -17.92 -7.39 -34.44
CA ASP A 93 -19.21 -7.95 -34.03
C ASP A 93 -19.61 -7.63 -32.57
N LEU A 94 -18.96 -6.63 -31.94
CA LEU A 94 -19.31 -6.17 -30.59
C LEU A 94 -20.62 -5.38 -30.56
N THR A 95 -21.45 -5.64 -29.54
CA THR A 95 -22.55 -4.73 -29.20
C THR A 95 -22.00 -3.40 -28.67
N LYS A 96 -22.80 -2.32 -28.71
CA LYS A 96 -22.36 -1.01 -28.21
C LYS A 96 -22.06 -1.02 -26.71
N ASP A 97 -22.80 -1.80 -25.93
CA ASP A 97 -22.61 -1.90 -24.49
C ASP A 97 -21.42 -2.82 -24.14
N ASP A 98 -21.23 -3.93 -24.86
CA ASP A 98 -20.05 -4.79 -24.71
C ASP A 98 -18.77 -4.05 -25.09
N ARG A 99 -18.77 -3.30 -26.21
CA ARG A 99 -17.63 -2.45 -26.59
C ARG A 99 -17.27 -1.47 -25.49
N LYS A 100 -18.26 -0.76 -24.94
CA LYS A 100 -18.07 0.19 -23.82
C LYS A 100 -17.57 -0.47 -22.52
N ILE A 101 -17.89 -1.74 -22.28
CA ILE A 101 -17.36 -2.51 -21.16
C ILE A 101 -15.91 -2.95 -21.44
N LEU A 102 -15.61 -3.43 -22.65
CA LEU A 102 -14.29 -3.88 -23.05
C LEU A 102 -13.28 -2.72 -23.16
N GLU A 103 -13.74 -1.51 -23.53
CA GLU A 103 -12.94 -0.28 -23.50
C GLU A 103 -12.40 0.05 -22.09
N MET A 104 -13.03 -0.44 -21.02
CA MET A 104 -12.51 -0.31 -19.63
C MET A 104 -11.32 -1.24 -19.34
N ALA A 105 -10.99 -2.18 -20.24
CA ALA A 105 -9.75 -2.97 -20.20
C ALA A 105 -8.55 -2.22 -20.80
N VAL A 106 -8.76 -1.09 -21.47
CA VAL A 106 -7.66 -0.21 -21.92
C VAL A 106 -7.21 0.63 -20.73
N LYS A 107 -5.90 0.62 -20.42
CA LYS A 107 -5.38 1.39 -19.30
C LYS A 107 -5.67 2.90 -19.48
N PRO A 108 -6.43 3.54 -18.58
CA PRO A 108 -6.75 4.96 -18.69
C PRO A 108 -5.53 5.82 -18.36
N LYS A 109 -5.52 7.05 -18.87
CA LYS A 109 -4.56 8.07 -18.42
C LYS A 109 -4.89 8.46 -16.97
N TYR A 110 -3.84 8.81 -16.22
CA TYR A 110 -3.99 9.39 -14.88
C TYR A 110 -4.72 10.75 -14.94
N GLY A 111 -5.27 11.17 -13.80
CA GLY A 111 -5.85 12.49 -13.60
C GLY A 111 -4.78 13.60 -13.53
N SER A 112 -5.12 14.76 -12.96
CA SER A 112 -4.12 15.76 -12.67
C SER A 112 -3.30 15.38 -11.41
N ILE A 113 -2.09 15.92 -11.29
CA ILE A 113 -1.30 15.81 -10.06
C ILE A 113 -2.05 16.43 -8.87
N ASP A 114 -2.90 17.44 -9.11
CA ASP A 114 -3.75 18.05 -8.09
C ASP A 114 -4.83 17.06 -7.58
N ASP A 115 -5.41 16.24 -8.45
CA ASP A 115 -6.36 15.17 -8.07
C ASP A 115 -5.66 14.13 -7.16
N ALA A 116 -4.47 13.68 -7.54
CA ALA A 116 -3.67 12.77 -6.73
C ALA A 116 -3.19 13.41 -5.41
N THR A 117 -2.92 14.72 -5.40
CA THR A 117 -2.56 15.51 -4.21
C THR A 117 -3.73 15.59 -3.22
N LEU A 118 -4.96 15.79 -3.71
CA LEU A 118 -6.18 15.79 -2.89
C LEU A 118 -6.49 14.40 -2.32
N HIS A 119 -6.32 13.36 -3.12
CA HIS A 119 -6.44 11.98 -2.66
C HIS A 119 -5.45 11.68 -1.54
N ALA A 120 -4.18 12.01 -1.77
CA ALA A 120 -3.09 11.82 -0.81
C ALA A 120 -3.32 12.57 0.52
N GLN A 121 -3.78 13.83 0.48
CA GLN A 121 -4.11 14.59 1.69
C GLN A 121 -5.24 13.93 2.49
N LEU A 122 -6.26 13.39 1.81
CA LEU A 122 -7.37 12.71 2.48
C LEU A 122 -6.93 11.39 3.13
N SER A 123 -6.14 10.57 2.42
CA SER A 123 -5.60 9.31 2.95
C SER A 123 -4.57 9.53 4.06
N ALA A 124 -3.79 10.62 4.02
CA ALA A 124 -2.90 11.03 5.10
C ALA A 124 -3.66 11.45 6.37
N LEU A 125 -4.78 12.17 6.23
CA LEU A 125 -5.66 12.50 7.36
C LEU A 125 -6.26 11.23 7.99
N ASP A 126 -6.68 10.26 7.18
CA ASP A 126 -7.20 8.99 7.69
C ASP A 126 -6.15 8.17 8.46
N LEU A 127 -4.94 8.01 7.91
CA LEU A 127 -3.85 7.33 8.63
C LEU A 127 -3.51 8.07 9.93
N ALA A 128 -3.39 9.40 9.90
CA ALA A 128 -3.08 10.20 11.07
C ALA A 128 -4.14 10.03 12.17
N ILE A 129 -5.42 10.01 11.81
CA ILE A 129 -6.53 9.75 12.76
C ILE A 129 -6.39 8.35 13.37
N CYS A 130 -6.11 7.32 12.59
CA CYS A 130 -5.91 5.95 13.09
C CYS A 130 -4.71 5.84 14.03
N LEU A 131 -3.57 6.42 13.66
CA LEU A 131 -2.39 6.51 14.52
C LEU A 131 -2.69 7.25 15.83
N SER A 132 -3.49 8.32 15.81
CA SER A 132 -3.89 9.04 17.02
C SER A 132 -4.95 8.32 17.87
N GLU A 133 -5.76 7.42 17.31
CA GLU A 133 -6.61 6.51 18.09
C GLU A 133 -5.77 5.43 18.80
N TRP A 134 -4.62 5.06 18.25
CA TRP A 134 -3.66 4.17 18.91
C TRP A 134 -2.68 4.89 19.86
N SER A 135 -2.39 6.18 19.64
CA SER A 135 -1.35 6.92 20.36
C SER A 135 -1.69 7.33 21.79
N ASN A 136 -2.95 7.18 22.23
CA ASN A 136 -3.45 7.68 23.53
C ASN A 136 -3.05 9.15 23.79
N ALA A 137 -3.17 9.98 22.75
CA ALA A 137 -2.81 11.40 22.71
C ALA A 137 -1.29 11.73 22.68
N ASN A 138 -0.39 10.77 22.43
CA ASN A 138 0.99 11.09 22.03
C ASN A 138 1.03 11.75 20.63
N THR A 139 2.02 12.63 20.41
CA THR A 139 2.12 13.42 19.17
C THR A 139 2.61 12.58 17.98
N VAL A 140 1.79 12.49 16.94
CA VAL A 140 2.07 11.79 15.67
C VAL A 140 2.55 12.78 14.61
N GLU A 141 3.45 12.37 13.72
CA GLU A 141 3.93 13.16 12.58
C GLU A 141 3.78 12.35 11.28
N VAL A 142 2.94 12.83 10.36
CA VAL A 142 2.68 12.20 9.06
C VAL A 142 3.14 13.12 7.92
N LEU A 143 4.05 12.66 7.08
CA LEU A 143 4.56 13.37 5.91
C LEU A 143 4.05 12.72 4.63
N VAL A 144 3.88 13.51 3.55
CA VAL A 144 3.44 13.01 2.24
C VAL A 144 4.45 13.37 1.16
N ASP A 145 5.00 12.38 0.46
CA ASP A 145 5.95 12.52 -0.64
C ASP A 145 5.23 12.92 -1.94
N TYR A 146 4.70 14.14 -1.99
CA TYR A 146 4.07 14.70 -3.19
C TYR A 146 5.02 14.81 -4.40
N GLU A 147 6.34 14.72 -4.21
CA GLU A 147 7.27 14.70 -5.34
C GLU A 147 7.16 13.39 -6.13
N THR A 148 6.88 12.26 -5.46
CA THR A 148 6.81 10.94 -6.10
C THR A 148 5.85 10.91 -7.30
N LEU A 149 4.76 11.67 -7.25
CA LEU A 149 3.72 11.75 -8.28
C LEU A 149 4.24 12.12 -9.68
N LYS A 150 5.41 12.75 -9.78
CA LYS A 150 6.07 13.12 -11.05
C LYS A 150 6.92 11.98 -11.64
N HIS A 151 7.07 10.86 -10.92
CA HIS A 151 8.06 9.82 -11.19
C HIS A 151 7.56 8.39 -11.01
N ILE A 152 6.42 8.16 -10.34
CA ILE A 152 5.80 6.84 -10.24
C ILE A 152 4.81 6.56 -11.37
N GLU A 153 4.71 5.28 -11.74
CA GLU A 153 3.65 4.77 -12.60
C GLU A 153 2.82 3.76 -11.81
N ASN A 154 1.55 4.08 -11.52
CA ASN A 154 0.62 3.10 -10.95
C ASN A 154 0.43 1.97 -11.98
N PRO A 155 0.81 0.71 -11.69
CA PRO A 155 0.73 -0.38 -12.67
C PRO A 155 -0.72 -0.84 -12.88
N VAL A 156 -1.61 -0.60 -11.91
CA VAL A 156 -3.04 -0.93 -11.97
C VAL A 156 -3.77 -0.08 -13.03
N ASN A 157 -4.67 -0.73 -13.77
CA ASN A 157 -5.73 -0.10 -14.54
C ASN A 157 -6.70 0.59 -13.56
N LEU A 158 -6.82 1.93 -13.63
CA LEU A 158 -7.62 2.68 -12.66
C LEU A 158 -9.14 2.39 -12.72
N HIS A 159 -9.65 1.72 -13.76
CA HIS A 159 -11.01 1.18 -13.76
C HIS A 159 -11.20 0.04 -12.73
N MET A 160 -10.11 -0.65 -12.36
CA MET A 160 -10.02 -1.72 -11.37
C MET A 160 -9.49 -1.24 -10.02
N HIS A 161 -9.29 0.07 -9.81
CA HIS A 161 -8.81 0.58 -8.53
C HIS A 161 -9.84 0.35 -7.42
N HIS A 162 -9.37 0.15 -6.19
CA HIS A 162 -10.24 0.23 -5.02
C HIS A 162 -10.61 1.71 -4.76
N HIS A 163 -11.55 1.93 -3.85
CA HIS A 163 -11.91 3.27 -3.36
C HIS A 163 -11.69 3.31 -1.84
N GLU A 164 -10.43 3.16 -1.44
CA GLU A 164 -9.96 3.10 -0.06
C GLU A 164 -10.32 4.35 0.76
N GLU A 165 -10.52 5.49 0.11
CA GLU A 165 -10.86 6.74 0.77
C GLU A 165 -12.28 6.72 1.36
N LEU A 166 -13.15 5.84 0.83
CA LEU A 166 -14.57 5.80 1.14
C LEU A 166 -14.89 5.17 2.51
N VAL A 167 -14.14 4.15 2.96
CA VAL A 167 -14.49 3.39 4.18
C VAL A 167 -14.38 4.21 5.48
N ASN A 168 -13.72 5.36 5.45
CA ASN A 168 -13.55 6.28 6.58
C ASN A 168 -14.50 7.49 6.53
N ARG A 169 -15.28 7.66 5.45
CA ARG A 169 -16.24 8.75 5.29
C ARG A 169 -17.44 8.59 6.23
N THR A 170 -18.24 9.65 6.33
CA THR A 170 -19.60 9.55 6.89
C THR A 170 -20.60 9.09 5.84
N GLU A 171 -21.73 8.52 6.27
CA GLU A 171 -22.81 8.09 5.38
C GLU A 171 -23.32 9.24 4.48
N ALA A 172 -23.33 10.48 4.99
CA ALA A 172 -23.70 11.67 4.21
C ALA A 172 -22.68 11.98 3.09
N GLU A 173 -21.39 11.88 3.38
CA GLU A 173 -20.34 12.07 2.38
C GLU A 173 -20.39 10.95 1.32
N LEU A 174 -20.69 9.71 1.68
CA LEU A 174 -20.87 8.62 0.71
C LEU A 174 -22.11 8.82 -0.18
N LYS A 175 -23.22 9.32 0.38
CA LYS A 175 -24.41 9.69 -0.39
C LYS A 175 -24.09 10.78 -1.42
N ASP A 176 -23.36 11.83 -1.03
CA ASP A 176 -22.88 12.86 -1.96
C ASP A 176 -22.00 12.27 -3.08
N TYR A 177 -21.03 11.41 -2.74
CA TYR A 177 -20.13 10.77 -3.69
C TYR A 177 -20.88 9.94 -4.75
N TYR A 178 -21.75 9.03 -4.30
CA TYR A 178 -22.52 8.19 -5.21
C TYR A 178 -23.54 8.99 -6.04
N ASP A 179 -24.09 10.08 -5.50
CA ASP A 179 -24.93 11.00 -6.28
C ASP A 179 -24.14 11.69 -7.40
N ILE A 180 -22.89 12.09 -7.14
CA ILE A 180 -22.01 12.65 -8.18
C ILE A 180 -21.75 11.60 -9.29
N LEU A 181 -21.40 10.37 -8.92
CA LEU A 181 -21.16 9.30 -9.91
C LEU A 181 -22.42 8.95 -10.74
N ARG A 182 -23.59 8.90 -10.10
CA ARG A 182 -24.85 8.49 -10.74
C ARG A 182 -25.53 9.59 -11.55
N LYS A 183 -25.47 10.85 -11.10
CA LYS A 183 -26.25 11.97 -11.67
C LYS A 183 -25.42 12.86 -12.59
N VAL A 184 -24.08 12.84 -12.50
CA VAL A 184 -23.19 13.69 -13.31
C VAL A 184 -22.57 12.87 -14.43
N PHE A 185 -23.17 12.96 -15.61
CA PHE A 185 -22.77 12.18 -16.80
C PHE A 185 -21.61 12.79 -17.60
N HIS A 186 -21.40 14.11 -17.56
CA HIS A 186 -20.31 14.76 -18.28
C HIS A 186 -18.98 14.60 -17.52
N PRO A 187 -17.95 13.92 -18.08
CA PRO A 187 -16.76 13.53 -17.32
C PRO A 187 -16.08 14.67 -16.57
N GLY A 188 -15.73 15.78 -17.24
CA GLY A 188 -15.08 16.91 -16.57
C GLY A 188 -15.89 17.52 -15.41
N ARG A 189 -17.24 17.55 -15.54
CA ARG A 189 -18.10 18.05 -14.45
C ARG A 189 -18.19 17.06 -13.30
N ARG A 190 -18.04 15.76 -13.56
CA ARG A 190 -17.93 14.74 -12.52
C ARG A 190 -16.62 14.93 -11.76
N THR A 191 -15.50 15.09 -12.46
CA THR A 191 -14.18 15.37 -11.86
C THR A 191 -14.22 16.62 -10.99
N ASP A 192 -14.77 17.74 -11.47
CA ASP A 192 -14.87 18.99 -10.71
C ASP A 192 -15.77 18.87 -9.45
N ASN A 193 -16.89 18.15 -9.57
CA ASN A 193 -17.74 17.88 -8.40
C ASN A 193 -17.06 16.93 -7.40
N LEU A 194 -16.27 15.95 -7.86
CA LEU A 194 -15.47 15.09 -6.99
C LEU A 194 -14.35 15.86 -6.30
N ARG A 195 -13.66 16.79 -6.97
CA ARG A 195 -12.72 17.74 -6.32
C ARG A 195 -13.40 18.50 -5.18
N GLY A 196 -14.58 19.07 -5.44
CA GLY A 196 -15.39 19.74 -4.42
C GLY A 196 -15.77 18.84 -3.23
N TRP A 197 -16.05 17.57 -3.49
CA TRP A 197 -16.28 16.55 -2.46
C TRP A 197 -15.02 16.24 -1.64
N TYR A 198 -13.86 16.08 -2.28
CA TYR A 198 -12.57 15.88 -1.60
C TYR A 198 -12.24 17.06 -0.68
N TYR A 199 -12.32 18.31 -1.17
CA TYR A 199 -12.14 19.51 -0.34
C TYR A 199 -13.11 19.55 0.86
N LYS A 200 -14.38 19.17 0.66
CA LYS A 200 -15.39 19.10 1.73
C LYS A 200 -15.00 18.05 2.79
N CYS A 201 -14.53 16.87 2.39
CA CYS A 201 -14.11 15.81 3.30
C CYS A 201 -12.83 16.17 4.07
N ILE A 202 -11.82 16.71 3.40
CA ILE A 202 -10.57 17.24 4.01
C ILE A 202 -10.93 18.27 5.07
N ALA A 203 -11.64 19.33 4.70
CA ALA A 203 -12.03 20.39 5.62
C ALA A 203 -12.99 19.91 6.73
N ASN A 204 -13.72 18.81 6.55
CA ASN A 204 -14.56 18.18 7.58
C ASN A 204 -13.70 17.43 8.62
N LEU A 205 -12.61 16.77 8.20
CA LEU A 205 -11.67 16.12 9.12
C LEU A 205 -10.82 17.15 9.87
N GLU A 206 -10.29 18.16 9.20
CA GLU A 206 -9.46 19.22 9.78
C GLU A 206 -10.18 20.00 10.90
N ARG A 207 -11.49 20.20 10.78
CA ARG A 207 -12.33 20.83 11.82
C ARG A 207 -12.64 19.92 13.02
N ARG A 208 -12.41 18.61 12.95
CA ARG A 208 -12.59 17.70 14.09
C ARG A 208 -11.36 17.78 14.99
N LYS A 209 -11.53 18.32 16.20
CA LYS A 209 -10.47 18.62 17.19
C LYS A 209 -9.55 17.46 17.63
N ARG A 210 -9.68 16.25 17.07
CA ARG A 210 -8.75 15.13 17.29
C ARG A 210 -7.35 15.37 16.72
N LEU A 211 -7.17 16.35 15.82
CA LEU A 211 -5.88 16.64 15.19
C LEU A 211 -4.91 17.49 16.03
N SER A 212 -5.24 17.89 17.26
CA SER A 212 -4.34 18.75 18.07
C SER A 212 -2.96 18.13 18.35
N ASN A 213 -2.88 16.80 18.27
CA ASN A 213 -1.68 16.01 18.56
C ASN A 213 -1.18 15.31 17.28
N ILE A 214 -1.57 15.82 16.11
CA ILE A 214 -1.13 15.37 14.78
C ILE A 214 -0.42 16.55 14.10
N SER A 215 0.84 16.34 13.74
CA SER A 215 1.51 17.14 12.72
C SER A 215 1.34 16.42 11.38
N MET A 216 0.88 17.13 10.35
CA MET A 216 0.74 16.57 9.00
C MET A 216 1.11 17.62 7.93
N GLY A 217 1.79 17.19 6.88
CA GLY A 217 2.17 18.07 5.76
C GLY A 217 2.95 17.36 4.65
N GLY A 218 3.39 18.12 3.66
CA GLY A 218 4.28 17.62 2.62
C GLY A 218 5.67 17.27 3.16
N LEU A 219 6.28 16.21 2.63
CA LEU A 219 7.66 15.84 2.92
C LEU A 219 8.61 16.94 2.45
N VAL A 220 9.42 17.46 3.37
CA VAL A 220 10.57 18.32 3.05
C VAL A 220 11.81 17.46 3.20
N LEU A 221 12.38 17.03 2.07
CA LEU A 221 13.46 16.02 2.04
C LEU A 221 14.64 16.41 2.94
N ASP A 222 15.09 17.66 2.89
CA ASP A 222 16.22 18.13 3.71
C ASP A 222 15.95 18.02 5.22
N ASN A 223 14.71 18.15 5.68
CA ASN A 223 14.37 17.94 7.09
C ASN A 223 14.49 16.46 7.48
N VAL A 224 14.16 15.53 6.58
CA VAL A 224 14.33 14.09 6.80
C VAL A 224 15.81 13.71 6.76
N LEU A 225 16.58 14.21 5.77
CA LEU A 225 18.03 14.02 5.68
C LEU A 225 18.77 14.52 6.92
N ASN A 226 18.43 15.72 7.42
CA ASN A 226 19.00 16.26 8.65
C ASN A 226 18.72 15.36 9.88
N ARG A 227 17.52 14.77 9.98
CA ARG A 227 17.20 13.82 11.07
C ARG A 227 18.03 12.54 10.94
N ILE A 228 18.11 11.94 9.75
CA ILE A 228 18.94 10.75 9.47
C ILE A 228 20.41 11.01 9.85
N GLN A 229 20.95 12.19 9.50
CA GLN A 229 22.32 12.58 9.83
C GLN A 229 22.57 12.69 11.34
N ASN A 230 21.62 13.24 12.12
CA ASN A 230 21.76 13.46 13.56
C ASN A 230 21.31 12.30 14.47
N ALA A 231 20.56 11.33 13.94
CA ALA A 231 20.06 10.17 14.69
C ALA A 231 21.17 9.22 15.18
N GLY A 232 20.87 8.42 16.22
CA GLY A 232 21.71 7.34 16.75
C GLY A 232 21.74 6.15 15.79
N SER A 233 20.67 5.36 15.78
CA SER A 233 20.35 4.41 14.70
C SER A 233 19.35 5.01 13.69
N VAL A 234 19.21 4.40 12.51
CA VAL A 234 18.10 4.69 11.58
C VAL A 234 17.55 3.38 11.02
N HIS A 235 16.30 3.05 11.34
CA HIS A 235 15.59 1.88 10.82
C HIS A 235 14.51 2.30 9.83
N PHE A 236 14.55 1.75 8.62
CA PHE A 236 13.62 2.06 7.54
C PHE A 236 12.78 0.84 7.19
N PHE A 237 11.46 0.94 7.36
CA PHE A 237 10.49 -0.08 7.02
C PHE A 237 9.69 0.36 5.79
N GLY A 238 9.91 -0.35 4.68
CA GLY A 238 9.40 0.04 3.35
C GLY A 238 8.42 -0.98 2.76
N GLY A 239 7.27 -0.48 2.29
CA GLY A 239 6.25 -1.28 1.59
C GLY A 239 5.76 -0.66 0.27
N SER A 240 6.45 0.36 -0.24
CA SER A 240 6.15 1.05 -1.50
C SER A 240 7.41 1.18 -2.37
N SER A 241 7.46 2.11 -3.34
CA SER A 241 8.56 2.22 -4.29
C SER A 241 9.90 2.58 -3.62
N LEU A 242 11.01 2.25 -4.29
CA LEU A 242 12.34 2.54 -3.76
C LEU A 242 12.80 4.00 -4.02
N ARG A 243 11.90 4.91 -4.45
CA ARG A 243 12.24 6.31 -4.78
C ARG A 243 13.00 7.03 -3.67
N ILE A 244 12.46 7.05 -2.45
CA ILE A 244 13.08 7.82 -1.36
C ILE A 244 14.45 7.25 -0.96
N LEU A 245 14.65 5.93 -1.11
CA LEU A 245 15.94 5.29 -0.89
C LEU A 245 16.97 5.70 -1.96
N GLN A 246 16.53 5.94 -3.20
CA GLN A 246 17.39 6.54 -4.22
C GLN A 246 17.80 7.97 -3.81
N GLN A 247 16.87 8.77 -3.27
CA GLN A 247 17.20 10.10 -2.76
C GLN A 247 18.17 10.04 -1.56
N PHE A 248 18.07 9.04 -0.68
CA PHE A 248 19.01 8.86 0.45
C PHE A 248 20.41 8.43 -0.01
N LEU A 249 20.51 7.58 -1.04
CA LEU A 249 21.75 7.24 -1.73
C LEU A 249 22.38 8.46 -2.41
N ASP A 250 21.59 9.20 -3.18
CA ASP A 250 22.03 10.39 -3.95
C ASP A 250 22.26 11.63 -3.06
N ARG A 251 22.17 11.47 -1.73
CA ARG A 251 22.50 12.47 -0.71
C ARG A 251 23.51 11.95 0.33
N GLY A 252 24.05 10.75 0.13
CA GLY A 252 25.13 10.20 0.96
C GLY A 252 24.75 9.89 2.40
N VAL A 253 23.46 9.63 2.70
CA VAL A 253 22.99 9.29 4.06
C VAL A 253 22.65 7.80 4.23
N ALA A 254 22.60 7.03 3.15
CA ALA A 254 22.26 5.61 3.13
C ALA A 254 23.07 4.76 4.14
N SER A 255 24.36 5.07 4.32
CA SER A 255 25.27 4.32 5.21
C SER A 255 24.99 4.47 6.71
N LYS A 256 23.91 5.17 7.09
CA LYS A 256 23.35 5.19 8.47
C LYS A 256 22.07 4.36 8.62
N ILE A 257 21.51 3.84 7.53
CA ILE A 257 20.15 3.31 7.46
C ILE A 257 20.17 1.78 7.34
N MET A 258 19.38 1.13 8.19
CA MET A 258 19.05 -0.30 8.15
C MET A 258 17.67 -0.48 7.51
N CYS A 259 17.61 -1.05 6.32
CA CYS A 259 16.38 -1.20 5.53
C CYS A 259 15.78 -2.60 5.64
N HIS A 260 14.48 -2.67 5.93
CA HIS A 260 13.63 -3.87 5.85
C HIS A 260 12.48 -3.61 4.86
N LEU A 261 12.45 -4.32 3.73
CA LEU A 261 11.65 -3.93 2.56
C LEU A 261 10.78 -5.07 1.99
N GLN A 262 9.49 -4.82 1.77
CA GLN A 262 8.65 -5.67 0.92
C GLN A 262 8.97 -5.34 -0.54
N VAL A 263 9.83 -6.11 -1.21
CA VAL A 263 10.23 -5.83 -2.60
C VAL A 263 10.68 -7.09 -3.35
N GLY A 264 10.38 -7.12 -4.66
CA GLY A 264 10.79 -8.19 -5.57
C GLY A 264 10.13 -9.55 -5.32
N SER A 265 10.50 -10.56 -6.11
CA SER A 265 10.05 -11.94 -5.95
C SER A 265 11.09 -12.91 -6.48
N CYS A 266 11.20 -14.10 -5.88
CA CYS A 266 11.94 -15.22 -6.45
C CYS A 266 11.09 -16.14 -7.35
N ASP A 267 9.80 -15.82 -7.49
CA ASP A 267 8.82 -16.54 -8.31
C ASP A 267 7.96 -15.53 -9.09
N MET A 268 7.93 -15.65 -10.42
CA MET A 268 7.09 -14.82 -11.29
C MET A 268 5.60 -15.12 -11.14
N SER A 269 5.22 -16.33 -10.70
CA SER A 269 3.80 -16.71 -10.54
C SER A 269 3.09 -15.84 -9.50
N ALA A 270 3.82 -15.45 -8.45
CA ALA A 270 3.40 -14.58 -7.36
C ALA A 270 3.32 -13.07 -7.72
N ASN A 271 3.84 -12.67 -8.89
CA ASN A 271 3.68 -11.29 -9.39
C ASN A 271 2.31 -11.14 -10.08
N LEU A 272 1.56 -10.09 -9.75
CA LEU A 272 0.33 -9.73 -10.49
C LEU A 272 0.66 -9.05 -11.83
N PHE A 273 1.72 -8.25 -11.87
CA PHE A 273 2.25 -7.51 -13.01
C PHE A 273 3.54 -8.19 -13.53
N SER A 274 4.24 -7.60 -14.50
CA SER A 274 5.55 -8.12 -14.94
C SER A 274 6.59 -8.07 -13.81
N ASN A 275 6.82 -6.87 -13.27
CA ASN A 275 7.57 -6.65 -12.04
C ASN A 275 6.70 -6.93 -10.79
N GLN A 276 7.33 -7.16 -9.64
CA GLN A 276 6.65 -7.04 -8.34
C GLN A 276 6.17 -5.58 -8.16
N PHE A 277 5.04 -5.37 -7.47
CA PHE A 277 4.32 -4.08 -7.44
C PHE A 277 5.21 -2.88 -7.07
N ASN A 278 6.04 -2.99 -6.03
CA ASN A 278 6.90 -1.88 -5.57
C ASN A 278 8.05 -1.58 -6.52
N ILE A 279 8.52 -2.57 -7.28
CA ILE A 279 9.42 -2.36 -8.42
C ILE A 279 8.65 -1.73 -9.60
N ALA A 280 7.41 -2.15 -9.85
CA ALA A 280 6.59 -1.62 -10.94
C ALA A 280 6.23 -0.14 -10.75
N LEU A 281 6.02 0.32 -9.50
CA LEU A 281 5.79 1.74 -9.17
C LEU A 281 6.93 2.65 -9.65
N ASN A 282 8.20 2.22 -9.53
CA ASN A 282 9.34 2.97 -10.04
C ASN A 282 10.54 2.04 -10.37
N GLN A 283 10.51 1.46 -11.57
CA GLN A 283 11.51 0.48 -12.03
C GLN A 283 12.93 1.05 -12.05
N GLN A 284 13.09 2.33 -12.41
CA GLN A 284 14.40 2.98 -12.48
C GLN A 284 15.00 3.23 -11.09
N ALA A 285 14.20 3.72 -10.13
CA ALA A 285 14.64 3.85 -8.75
C ALA A 285 14.97 2.48 -8.14
N ALA A 286 14.15 1.47 -8.40
CA ALA A 286 14.40 0.11 -7.95
C ALA A 286 15.73 -0.45 -8.49
N LYS A 287 16.02 -0.27 -9.78
CA LYS A 287 17.28 -0.67 -10.41
C LYS A 287 18.50 0.02 -9.78
N ILE A 288 18.42 1.33 -9.50
CA ILE A 288 19.49 2.09 -8.85
C ILE A 288 19.70 1.63 -7.40
N VAL A 289 18.62 1.50 -6.62
CA VAL A 289 18.72 1.16 -5.19
C VAL A 289 19.19 -0.28 -4.97
N LEU A 290 18.67 -1.24 -5.73
CA LEU A 290 19.07 -2.64 -5.60
C LEU A 290 20.54 -2.86 -5.99
N SER A 291 21.02 -2.22 -7.06
CA SER A 291 22.44 -2.29 -7.47
C SER A 291 23.41 -1.56 -6.53
N ARG A 292 22.90 -0.62 -5.70
CA ARG A 292 23.65 0.14 -4.68
C ARG A 292 23.31 -0.27 -3.24
N SER A 293 22.67 -1.42 -3.05
CA SER A 293 22.21 -1.93 -1.75
C SER A 293 23.33 -2.05 -0.70
N ALA A 294 24.58 -2.26 -1.13
CA ALA A 294 25.75 -2.32 -0.25
C ALA A 294 26.24 -0.95 0.27
N GLU A 295 25.66 0.17 -0.15
CA GLU A 295 25.92 1.51 0.41
C GLU A 295 25.09 1.82 1.68
N PHE A 296 24.15 0.93 2.04
CA PHE A 296 23.35 1.02 3.27
C PHE A 296 24.05 0.36 4.46
N ALA A 297 23.66 0.72 5.70
CA ALA A 297 24.18 0.06 6.90
C ALA A 297 23.68 -1.38 7.02
N GLU A 298 22.41 -1.61 6.66
CA GLU A 298 21.87 -2.93 6.32
C GLU A 298 20.85 -2.77 5.19
N PHE A 299 20.77 -3.74 4.28
CA PHE A 299 19.73 -3.81 3.25
C PHE A 299 19.16 -5.23 3.17
N THR A 300 17.97 -5.42 3.75
CA THR A 300 17.29 -6.71 3.89
C THR A 300 15.92 -6.68 3.22
N VAL A 301 15.63 -7.66 2.37
CA VAL A 301 14.37 -7.75 1.59
C VAL A 301 13.52 -8.95 2.01
N VAL A 302 12.19 -8.80 1.89
CA VAL A 302 11.19 -9.85 2.08
C VAL A 302 10.35 -9.96 0.79
N PRO A 303 10.69 -10.86 -0.15
CA PRO A 303 10.08 -10.89 -1.48
C PRO A 303 8.65 -11.46 -1.46
N SER A 304 7.87 -11.21 -2.50
CA SER A 304 6.42 -11.54 -2.57
C SER A 304 6.09 -12.98 -2.15
N HIS A 305 6.84 -13.98 -2.60
CA HIS A 305 6.60 -15.39 -2.24
C HIS A 305 6.71 -15.67 -0.72
N THR A 306 7.51 -14.89 -0.01
CA THR A 306 7.71 -14.95 1.45
C THR A 306 6.66 -14.09 2.14
N ALA A 307 6.50 -12.84 1.69
CA ALA A 307 5.58 -11.87 2.27
C ALA A 307 4.10 -12.32 2.19
N GLN A 308 3.72 -13.05 1.15
CA GLN A 308 2.36 -13.57 0.98
C GLN A 308 2.12 -14.91 1.72
N SER A 309 3.16 -15.55 2.28
CA SER A 309 3.06 -16.92 2.79
C SER A 309 2.29 -17.06 4.11
N ILE A 310 2.22 -16.00 4.91
CA ILE A 310 1.43 -15.97 6.15
C ILE A 310 0.08 -15.30 5.88
N LYS A 311 -1.01 -16.01 6.18
CA LYS A 311 -2.34 -15.43 6.33
C LYS A 311 -2.62 -15.09 7.79
N TYR A 312 -3.31 -13.98 8.03
CA TYR A 312 -3.65 -13.50 9.37
C TYR A 312 -5.17 -13.46 9.54
N SER A 313 -5.68 -14.00 10.65
CA SER A 313 -7.09 -13.87 11.03
C SER A 313 -7.52 -12.41 11.09
N ALA A 314 -8.49 -12.04 10.26
CA ALA A 314 -9.03 -10.68 10.17
C ALA A 314 -9.67 -10.23 11.48
N LEU A 315 -10.42 -11.12 12.14
CA LEU A 315 -11.04 -10.87 13.44
C LEU A 315 -9.98 -10.68 14.54
N SER A 316 -8.86 -11.40 14.49
CA SER A 316 -7.76 -11.25 15.44
C SER A 316 -6.94 -9.98 15.18
N LEU A 317 -6.73 -9.58 13.92
CA LEU A 317 -6.15 -8.27 13.60
C LEU A 317 -7.03 -7.10 14.07
N LYS A 318 -8.36 -7.19 13.89
CA LYS A 318 -9.34 -6.23 14.44
C LYS A 318 -9.16 -6.02 15.95
N LYS A 319 -8.89 -7.08 16.73
CA LYS A 319 -8.70 -6.99 18.19
C LYS A 319 -7.52 -6.06 18.58
N TYR A 320 -6.52 -5.90 17.72
CA TYR A 320 -5.37 -5.01 17.96
C TYR A 320 -5.47 -3.65 17.24
N GLY A 321 -6.01 -3.61 16.02
CA GLY A 321 -6.10 -2.38 15.21
C GLY A 321 -7.39 -1.57 15.38
N GLY A 322 -8.41 -2.16 16.00
CA GLY A 322 -9.71 -1.52 16.23
C GLY A 322 -10.48 -1.22 14.93
N GLN A 323 -11.34 -0.20 15.00
CA GLN A 323 -12.26 0.15 13.92
C GLN A 323 -11.55 0.57 12.61
N CYS A 324 -10.40 1.24 12.68
CA CYS A 324 -9.62 1.59 11.49
C CYS A 324 -9.23 0.36 10.66
N LEU A 325 -8.72 -0.69 11.31
CA LEU A 325 -8.28 -1.89 10.62
C LEU A 325 -9.47 -2.77 10.17
N GLU A 326 -10.55 -2.86 10.97
CA GLU A 326 -11.80 -3.53 10.54
C GLU A 326 -12.35 -2.92 9.25
N LYS A 327 -12.42 -1.58 9.17
CA LYS A 327 -12.93 -0.88 7.98
C LYS A 327 -12.08 -1.09 6.73
N ARG A 328 -10.75 -1.01 6.87
CA ARG A 328 -9.81 -1.28 5.76
C ARG A 328 -9.94 -2.71 5.26
N ILE A 329 -10.04 -3.72 6.15
CA ILE A 329 -10.22 -5.13 5.75
C ILE A 329 -11.58 -5.34 5.06
N LEU A 330 -12.68 -4.79 5.61
CA LEU A 330 -14.02 -4.95 5.03
C LEU A 330 -14.12 -4.34 3.62
N GLY A 331 -13.52 -3.18 3.38
CA GLY A 331 -13.43 -2.60 2.04
C GLY A 331 -12.49 -3.38 1.13
N PHE A 332 -11.23 -3.51 1.51
CA PHE A 332 -10.18 -4.00 0.62
C PHE A 332 -10.22 -5.52 0.41
N ASN A 333 -10.35 -6.33 1.47
CA ASN A 333 -10.32 -7.79 1.36
C ASN A 333 -11.71 -8.44 1.22
N CYS A 334 -12.76 -7.84 1.82
CA CYS A 334 -14.13 -8.37 1.72
C CYS A 334 -14.95 -7.74 0.59
N HIS A 335 -14.49 -6.62 0.00
CA HIS A 335 -15.20 -5.85 -1.05
C HIS A 335 -16.63 -5.43 -0.65
N GLU A 336 -16.85 -5.12 0.62
CA GLU A 336 -18.14 -4.63 1.10
C GLU A 336 -18.40 -3.16 0.70
N ASP A 337 -19.67 -2.80 0.50
CA ASP A 337 -20.07 -1.43 0.18
C ASP A 337 -19.72 -0.49 1.35
N PRO A 338 -18.94 0.59 1.11
CA PRO A 338 -18.66 1.62 2.10
C PRO A 338 -19.87 2.10 2.90
N ILE A 339 -21.08 2.18 2.32
CA ILE A 339 -22.29 2.55 3.09
C ILE A 339 -22.62 1.51 4.17
N LYS A 340 -22.55 0.21 3.86
CA LYS A 340 -22.78 -0.85 4.85
C LYS A 340 -21.74 -0.78 5.97
N ILE A 341 -20.47 -0.56 5.60
CA ILE A 341 -19.35 -0.45 6.54
C ILE A 341 -19.56 0.73 7.50
N VAL A 342 -19.80 1.94 6.99
CA VAL A 342 -19.89 3.14 7.87
C VAL A 342 -21.21 3.26 8.62
N THR A 343 -22.23 2.47 8.26
CA THR A 343 -23.49 2.33 9.01
C THR A 343 -23.55 1.08 9.89
N ASN A 344 -22.44 0.35 10.02
CA ASN A 344 -22.31 -0.88 10.82
C ASN A 344 -23.31 -1.99 10.47
N GLN A 345 -23.73 -2.08 9.20
CA GLN A 345 -24.56 -3.19 8.68
C GLN A 345 -23.75 -4.46 8.41
N VAL A 346 -22.41 -4.35 8.39
CA VAL A 346 -21.47 -5.46 8.27
C VAL A 346 -20.32 -5.29 9.27
N SER A 347 -19.80 -6.40 9.77
CA SER A 347 -18.63 -6.47 10.65
C SER A 347 -17.85 -7.75 10.42
N LEU A 348 -16.56 -7.76 10.75
CA LEU A 348 -15.74 -8.98 10.65
C LEU A 348 -16.24 -10.09 11.58
N GLU A 349 -16.80 -9.71 12.72
CA GLU A 349 -17.27 -10.63 13.76
C GLU A 349 -18.56 -11.36 13.39
N GLN A 350 -19.49 -10.68 12.71
CA GLN A 350 -20.78 -11.27 12.33
C GLN A 350 -20.78 -11.88 10.92
N ASN A 351 -20.01 -11.31 9.98
CA ASN A 351 -20.08 -11.68 8.57
C ASN A 351 -18.84 -12.46 8.08
N TYR A 352 -17.69 -12.30 8.74
CA TYR A 352 -16.40 -12.83 8.29
C TYR A 352 -15.52 -13.44 9.41
N PRO A 353 -16.07 -14.13 10.44
CA PRO A 353 -15.32 -14.48 11.65
C PRO A 353 -14.12 -15.41 11.42
N GLU A 354 -14.22 -16.28 10.40
CA GLU A 354 -13.20 -17.27 10.02
C GLU A 354 -12.33 -16.81 8.84
N LYS A 355 -12.37 -15.52 8.45
CA LYS A 355 -11.54 -15.04 7.33
C LYS A 355 -10.12 -14.74 7.76
N ALA A 356 -9.16 -15.32 7.05
CA ALA A 356 -7.75 -14.96 7.10
C ALA A 356 -7.26 -14.50 5.72
N TYR A 357 -6.39 -13.48 5.71
CA TYR A 357 -5.85 -12.86 4.49
C TYR A 357 -4.32 -12.75 4.58
N SER A 358 -3.63 -12.95 3.46
CA SER A 358 -2.19 -12.64 3.38
C SER A 358 -1.99 -11.15 3.51
N MET A 359 -1.01 -10.72 4.32
CA MET A 359 -0.74 -9.31 4.59
C MET A 359 0.75 -9.00 4.33
N PRO A 360 1.16 -8.79 3.06
CA PRO A 360 2.58 -8.70 2.66
C PRO A 360 3.45 -7.74 3.47
N ASP A 361 3.01 -6.50 3.69
CA ASP A 361 3.81 -5.54 4.45
C ASP A 361 3.89 -5.91 5.94
N LEU A 362 2.81 -6.46 6.50
CA LEU A 362 2.80 -6.94 7.89
C LEU A 362 3.80 -8.09 8.06
N THR A 363 3.81 -9.07 7.16
CA THR A 363 4.80 -10.16 7.18
C THR A 363 6.22 -9.62 7.03
N SER A 364 6.45 -8.72 6.07
CA SER A 364 7.74 -8.07 5.83
C SER A 364 8.28 -7.38 7.09
N PHE A 365 7.45 -6.57 7.75
CA PHE A 365 7.84 -5.84 8.94
C PHE A 365 8.03 -6.77 10.14
N LEU A 366 7.15 -7.76 10.36
CA LEU A 366 7.28 -8.72 11.45
C LEU A 366 8.54 -9.60 11.33
N CYS A 367 8.98 -9.92 10.11
CA CYS A 367 10.24 -10.62 9.87
C CYS A 367 11.47 -9.80 10.34
N GLY A 368 11.42 -8.47 10.26
CA GLY A 368 12.45 -7.59 10.81
C GLY A 368 12.29 -7.32 12.31
N LEU A 369 11.06 -7.02 12.75
CA LEU A 369 10.75 -6.60 14.12
C LEU A 369 10.87 -7.74 15.15
N VAL A 370 10.31 -8.91 14.86
CA VAL A 370 10.23 -10.05 15.81
C VAL A 370 10.58 -11.37 15.11
N PRO A 371 11.81 -11.51 14.56
CA PRO A 371 12.23 -12.69 13.81
C PRO A 371 12.07 -13.99 14.61
N GLU A 372 12.37 -13.99 15.92
CA GLU A 372 12.21 -15.19 16.77
C GLU A 372 10.77 -15.72 16.83
N ARG A 373 9.77 -14.86 16.60
CA ARG A 373 8.34 -15.21 16.63
C ARG A 373 7.83 -15.75 15.29
N LEU A 374 8.49 -15.43 14.17
CA LEU A 374 8.12 -15.90 12.81
C LEU A 374 9.06 -16.99 12.26
N GLY A 375 10.29 -17.07 12.75
CA GLY A 375 11.32 -17.99 12.28
C GLY A 375 11.83 -17.77 10.84
N PRO A 376 12.01 -16.54 10.33
CA PRO A 376 12.56 -16.35 9.00
C PRO A 376 14.02 -16.79 8.94
N LYS A 377 14.40 -17.45 7.85
CA LYS A 377 15.77 -17.87 7.57
C LYS A 377 16.47 -16.80 6.74
N LEU A 378 17.70 -16.45 7.14
CA LEU A 378 18.55 -15.58 6.34
C LEU A 378 19.07 -16.35 5.12
N ALA A 379 18.85 -15.78 3.95
CA ALA A 379 19.38 -16.21 2.67
C ALA A 379 19.89 -14.98 1.89
N TYR A 380 20.36 -15.18 0.66
CA TYR A 380 20.79 -14.08 -0.20
C TYR A 380 20.17 -14.20 -1.59
N ILE A 381 20.05 -13.05 -2.28
CA ILE A 381 19.64 -12.98 -3.68
C ILE A 381 20.57 -12.10 -4.49
N GLU A 382 20.68 -12.44 -5.77
CA GLU A 382 21.14 -11.54 -6.83
C GLU A 382 19.95 -11.11 -7.68
N VAL A 383 20.01 -9.91 -8.26
CA VAL A 383 18.95 -9.37 -9.11
C VAL A 383 19.25 -9.70 -10.57
N ASP A 384 18.30 -10.34 -11.23
CA ASP A 384 18.42 -10.87 -12.59
C ASP A 384 17.46 -10.09 -13.51
N GLU A 385 18.00 -9.17 -14.29
CA GLU A 385 17.25 -8.30 -15.21
C GLU A 385 16.90 -9.07 -16.49
N GLN A 386 15.64 -9.43 -16.63
CA GLN A 386 15.12 -10.17 -17.79
C GLN A 386 14.92 -9.26 -19.00
N GLU A 387 14.69 -9.86 -20.17
CA GLU A 387 14.27 -9.12 -21.37
C GLU A 387 13.00 -8.29 -21.08
N GLY A 388 12.94 -7.05 -21.60
CA GLY A 388 11.95 -6.05 -21.20
C GLY A 388 12.23 -5.35 -19.85
N GLY A 389 13.37 -5.63 -19.20
CA GLY A 389 13.81 -4.96 -17.97
C GLY A 389 13.16 -5.45 -16.68
N THR A 390 12.40 -6.55 -16.73
CA THR A 390 11.74 -7.11 -15.54
C THR A 390 12.78 -7.57 -14.53
N LEU A 391 12.70 -7.09 -13.28
CA LEU A 391 13.66 -7.45 -12.23
C LEU A 391 13.15 -8.66 -11.43
N LEU A 392 13.81 -9.80 -11.61
CA LEU A 392 13.56 -11.03 -10.85
C LEU A 392 14.65 -11.21 -9.79
N PHE A 393 14.34 -11.83 -8.64
CA PHE A 393 15.35 -12.20 -7.65
C PHE A 393 15.74 -13.68 -7.82
N LYS A 394 17.04 -13.96 -7.77
CA LYS A 394 17.59 -15.31 -7.89
C LYS A 394 18.31 -15.67 -6.60
N LYS A 395 17.87 -16.74 -5.93
CA LYS A 395 18.50 -17.24 -4.70
C LYS A 395 19.98 -17.56 -4.97
N SER A 396 20.86 -17.03 -4.13
CA SER A 396 22.31 -17.07 -4.26
C SER A 396 22.98 -17.24 -2.88
N ASP A 397 24.29 -17.46 -2.87
CA ASP A 397 25.11 -17.52 -1.64
C ASP A 397 25.64 -16.14 -1.19
N LYS A 398 25.39 -15.12 -2.00
CA LYS A 398 25.90 -13.75 -1.89
C LYS A 398 24.89 -12.73 -2.42
N GLY A 399 25.17 -11.44 -2.20
CA GLY A 399 24.36 -10.34 -2.72
C GLY A 399 23.49 -9.71 -1.65
N ILE A 400 22.23 -9.42 -1.99
CA ILE A 400 21.27 -8.74 -1.11
C ILE A 400 20.77 -9.73 -0.05
N ARG A 401 20.71 -9.32 1.21
CA ARG A 401 20.15 -10.14 2.29
C ARG A 401 18.65 -10.32 2.10
N MET A 402 18.19 -11.57 2.16
CA MET A 402 16.78 -11.94 2.07
C MET A 402 16.36 -12.65 3.36
N LEU A 403 15.20 -12.28 3.90
CA LEU A 403 14.52 -13.10 4.89
C LEU A 403 13.47 -13.96 4.16
N ASP A 404 13.49 -15.26 4.43
CA ASP A 404 12.62 -16.25 3.79
C ASP A 404 11.87 -17.10 4.82
N LEU A 405 10.69 -17.62 4.47
CA LEU A 405 9.79 -18.35 5.37
C LEU A 405 9.42 -19.69 4.75
N GLU A 406 9.43 -20.75 5.56
CA GLU A 406 9.10 -22.09 5.07
C GLU A 406 7.60 -22.35 5.09
N GLY A 407 7.07 -22.64 3.90
CA GLY A 407 5.68 -23.02 3.68
C GLY A 407 4.68 -21.87 3.75
N VAL A 408 3.42 -22.19 3.44
CA VAL A 408 2.27 -21.31 3.66
C VAL A 408 1.71 -21.60 5.05
N GLN A 409 1.44 -20.56 5.83
CA GLN A 409 1.01 -20.63 7.23
C GLN A 409 -0.24 -19.76 7.46
N GLU A 410 -1.03 -20.08 8.47
CA GLU A 410 -2.20 -19.28 8.85
C GLU A 410 -2.21 -19.01 10.35
N PHE A 411 -2.17 -17.73 10.72
CA PHE A 411 -2.07 -17.26 12.10
C PHE A 411 -3.46 -16.89 12.61
N GLY A 412 -4.01 -17.81 13.42
CA GLY A 412 -5.18 -17.56 14.25
C GLY A 412 -4.87 -16.70 15.48
N GLU A 413 -5.83 -16.63 16.40
CA GLU A 413 -5.76 -15.71 17.55
C GLU A 413 -4.55 -15.91 18.45
N GLU A 414 -4.24 -17.14 18.85
CA GLU A 414 -3.12 -17.45 19.75
C GLU A 414 -1.78 -16.92 19.22
N LYS A 415 -1.49 -17.15 17.93
CA LYS A 415 -0.23 -16.71 17.31
C LYS A 415 -0.18 -15.19 17.10
N ILE A 416 -1.32 -14.56 16.79
CA ILE A 416 -1.42 -13.09 16.72
C ILE A 416 -1.26 -12.46 18.10
N VAL A 417 -1.80 -13.09 19.16
CA VAL A 417 -1.63 -12.64 20.55
C VAL A 417 -0.19 -12.76 21.02
N GLU A 418 0.51 -13.86 20.68
CA GLU A 418 1.95 -14.00 20.93
C GLU A 418 2.75 -12.89 20.24
N ILE A 419 2.53 -12.70 18.93
CA ILE A 419 3.27 -11.73 18.11
C ILE A 419 3.02 -10.30 18.61
N PHE A 420 1.77 -9.84 18.67
CA PHE A 420 1.50 -8.48 19.13
C PHE A 420 1.78 -8.29 20.63
N GLY A 421 1.76 -9.36 21.42
CA GLY A 421 2.28 -9.39 22.80
C GLY A 421 3.78 -9.10 22.88
N SER A 422 4.61 -9.75 22.06
CA SER A 422 6.06 -9.52 22.00
C SER A 422 6.44 -8.09 21.62
N LEU A 423 5.77 -7.52 20.60
CA LEU A 423 5.92 -6.10 20.22
C LEU A 423 5.59 -5.17 21.40
N ILE A 424 4.49 -5.46 22.12
CA ILE A 424 4.04 -4.72 23.30
C ILE A 424 4.98 -4.90 24.50
N GLN A 425 5.70 -6.01 24.62
CA GLN A 425 6.64 -6.27 25.71
C GLN A 425 8.04 -5.69 25.44
N GLY A 426 8.25 -5.06 24.28
CA GLY A 426 9.52 -4.43 23.92
C GLY A 426 10.55 -5.40 23.32
N GLU A 427 10.14 -6.62 22.97
CA GLU A 427 11.00 -7.63 22.30
C GLU A 427 11.35 -7.26 20.84
N ALA A 428 10.83 -6.13 20.34
CA ALA A 428 11.02 -5.70 18.96
C ALA A 428 12.45 -5.19 18.69
N VAL A 429 13.07 -5.73 17.63
CA VAL A 429 14.38 -5.34 17.11
C VAL A 429 14.25 -3.97 16.41
N LEU A 430 14.63 -2.92 17.15
CA LEU A 430 14.83 -1.51 16.76
C LEU A 430 15.86 -0.90 17.71
#